data_AF-W0AJT8-F1
#
_entry.id   AF-W0AJT8-F1
#
_cell.length_a   1.000
_cell.length_b   1.000
_cell.length_c   1.000
_cell.angle_alpha   90.00
_cell.angle_beta   90.00
_cell.angle_gamma   90.00
#
_symmetry.space_group_name_H-M   'P 1'
#
loop_
_entity.id
_entity.type
_entity.pdbx_description
1 polymer ?
#
loop_
_entity_poly.entity_id
_entity_poly.type
_entity_poly.pdbx_seq_one_letter_code
_entity_poly.pdbx_strand_id
1 'polypeptide(L)'
;MTERHEQPDLTQAPPISDVLAGCETHLTRNDPDTYAYCILQAAKASGITVDLFIDDAGPAAWYGIPFDGQEHHRKPRLDAIIEHMRGAPQRGEALVNYMLSRGMFLDRRRFGSPSEAADAVLALDGRLFIINDGDVEMSVLTDAATLGREIDDGFPRRSLVHRWTNSMRLALFAEEMKAWLILNGADLGGGRYSLETKALAR
;
A
#
# COMPACT_ATOMS: atom_id res chain seq x y z
N MET A 1 17.29 14.21 -15.96
CA MET A 1 17.90 12.90 -16.21
C MET A 1 17.09 11.89 -15.42
N THR A 2 16.31 11.05 -16.10
CA THR A 2 15.62 9.93 -15.46
C THR A 2 16.67 8.86 -15.18
N GLU A 3 16.99 8.64 -13.91
CA GLU A 3 17.70 7.44 -13.50
C GLU A 3 16.89 6.24 -14.00
N ARG A 4 17.43 5.52 -14.98
CA ARG A 4 16.91 4.20 -15.30
C ARG A 4 17.26 3.36 -14.08
N HIS A 5 16.30 3.10 -13.21
CA HIS A 5 16.44 2.03 -12.22
C HIS A 5 16.80 0.77 -13.01
N GLU A 6 18.08 0.38 -12.95
CA GLU A 6 18.55 -0.86 -13.57
C GLU A 6 17.73 -1.99 -12.98
N GLN A 7 16.92 -2.62 -13.83
CA GLN A 7 16.18 -3.81 -13.44
C GLN A 7 17.16 -4.95 -13.18
N PRO A 8 16.89 -5.85 -12.22
CA PRO A 8 17.77 -6.97 -11.93
C PRO A 8 17.94 -7.86 -13.18
N ASP A 9 19.18 -8.14 -13.57
CA ASP A 9 19.46 -9.15 -14.58
C ASP A 9 19.22 -10.55 -13.98
N LEU A 10 18.05 -11.11 -14.28
CA LEU A 10 17.61 -12.40 -13.76
C LEU A 10 18.36 -13.59 -14.36
N THR A 11 19.16 -13.38 -15.42
CA THR A 11 19.97 -14.45 -16.03
C THR A 11 21.20 -14.80 -15.19
N GLN A 12 21.65 -13.87 -14.34
CA GLN A 12 22.78 -14.05 -13.42
C GLN A 12 22.33 -14.26 -11.96
N ALA A 13 21.02 -14.19 -11.70
CA ALA A 13 20.49 -14.33 -10.35
C ALA A 13 20.60 -15.79 -9.86
N PRO A 14 20.94 -16.02 -8.58
CA PRO A 14 20.96 -17.37 -8.02
C PRO A 14 19.59 -18.04 -8.17
N PRO A 15 19.53 -19.38 -8.20
CA PRO A 15 18.27 -20.12 -8.17
C PRO A 15 17.43 -19.65 -6.98
N ILE A 16 16.18 -19.27 -7.26
CA ILE A 16 15.29 -18.76 -6.23
C ILE A 16 15.05 -19.79 -5.10
N SER A 17 15.10 -21.08 -5.42
CA SER A 17 15.02 -22.18 -4.46
C SER A 17 16.07 -22.08 -3.35
N ASP A 18 17.30 -21.73 -3.73
CA ASP A 18 18.44 -21.67 -2.80
C ASP A 18 18.32 -20.45 -1.90
N VAL A 19 17.85 -19.33 -2.45
CA VAL A 19 17.55 -18.12 -1.68
C VAL A 19 16.43 -18.38 -0.67
N LEU A 20 15.34 -19.03 -1.09
CA LEU A 20 14.22 -19.37 -0.20
C LEU A 20 14.63 -20.35 0.90
N ALA A 21 15.45 -21.34 0.58
CA ALA A 21 16.03 -22.24 1.58
C ALA A 21 16.91 -21.50 2.59
N GLY A 22 17.68 -20.51 2.13
CA GLY A 22 18.44 -19.61 2.99
C GLY A 22 17.53 -18.83 3.94
N CYS A 23 16.45 -18.23 3.43
CA CYS A 23 15.47 -17.51 4.25
C CYS A 23 14.85 -18.43 5.33
N GLU A 24 14.47 -19.65 4.97
CA GLU A 24 13.82 -20.63 5.88
C GLU A 24 14.63 -20.88 7.16
N THR A 25 15.97 -20.77 7.09
CA THR A 25 16.84 -20.96 8.26
C THR A 25 16.48 -19.99 9.40
N HIS A 26 15.97 -18.79 9.10
CA HIS A 26 15.53 -17.82 10.09
C HIS A 26 14.26 -18.27 10.83
N LEU A 27 13.29 -18.87 10.13
CA LEU A 27 12.11 -19.47 10.79
C LEU A 27 12.51 -20.60 11.72
N THR A 28 13.45 -21.46 11.32
CA THR A 28 13.91 -22.58 12.16
C THR A 28 14.62 -22.11 13.44
N ARG A 29 15.15 -20.87 13.43
CA ARG A 29 15.79 -20.21 14.57
C ARG A 29 14.83 -19.34 15.38
N ASN A 30 13.54 -19.40 15.09
CA ASN A 30 12.50 -18.59 15.72
C ASN A 30 12.72 -17.06 15.52
N ASP A 31 13.19 -16.69 14.33
CA ASP A 31 13.37 -15.30 13.89
C ASP A 31 12.46 -15.00 12.67
N PRO A 32 11.15 -14.83 12.89
CA PRO A 32 10.17 -14.66 11.82
C PRO A 32 10.30 -13.32 11.08
N ASP A 33 10.84 -12.28 11.73
CA ASP A 33 11.03 -10.96 11.13
C ASP A 33 12.15 -10.99 10.09
N THR A 34 13.29 -11.61 10.42
CA THR A 34 14.38 -11.75 9.45
C THR A 34 14.00 -12.68 8.31
N TYR A 35 13.21 -13.73 8.58
CA TYR A 35 12.62 -14.55 7.52
C TYR A 35 11.78 -13.69 6.56
N ALA A 36 10.81 -12.94 7.08
CA ALA A 36 9.91 -12.13 6.26
C ALA A 36 10.66 -11.07 5.45
N TYR A 37 11.63 -10.40 6.07
CA TYR A 37 12.51 -9.46 5.37
C TYR A 37 13.30 -10.13 4.25
N CYS A 38 13.87 -11.32 4.51
CA CYS A 38 14.59 -12.09 3.49
C CYS A 38 13.69 -12.45 2.30
N ILE A 39 12.44 -12.86 2.53
CA ILE A 39 11.46 -13.13 1.47
C ILE A 39 11.18 -11.87 0.64
N LEU A 40 10.97 -10.72 1.28
CA LEU A 40 10.74 -9.45 0.59
C LEU A 40 11.94 -9.04 -0.27
N GLN A 41 13.17 -9.22 0.22
CA GLN A 41 14.39 -8.96 -0.55
C GLN A 41 14.54 -9.94 -1.73
N ALA A 42 14.21 -11.21 -1.54
CA ALA A 42 14.23 -12.21 -2.61
C ALA A 42 13.22 -11.89 -3.72
N ALA A 43 12.02 -11.45 -3.35
CA ALA A 43 11.01 -11.00 -4.30
C ALA A 43 11.48 -9.74 -5.06
N LYS A 44 11.99 -8.73 -4.35
CA LYS A 44 12.54 -7.50 -4.95
C LYS A 44 13.68 -7.79 -5.93
N ALA A 45 14.64 -8.63 -5.54
CA ALA A 45 15.74 -9.05 -6.40
C ALA A 45 15.25 -9.86 -7.63
N SER A 46 14.08 -10.47 -7.53
CA SER A 46 13.43 -11.18 -8.64
C SER A 46 12.54 -10.26 -9.51
N GLY A 47 12.49 -8.95 -9.23
CA GLY A 47 11.61 -8.00 -9.90
C GLY A 47 10.12 -8.26 -9.62
N ILE A 48 9.79 -8.89 -8.49
CA ILE A 48 8.44 -9.23 -8.06
C ILE A 48 8.02 -8.26 -6.96
N THR A 49 6.82 -7.71 -7.07
CA THR A 49 6.23 -6.92 -5.98
C THR A 49 5.51 -7.83 -5.01
N VAL A 50 5.59 -7.49 -3.72
CA VAL A 50 4.81 -8.14 -2.66
C VAL A 50 3.99 -7.05 -1.99
N ASP A 51 2.69 -7.11 -2.17
CA ASP A 51 1.74 -6.14 -1.63
C ASP A 51 0.85 -6.86 -0.61
N LEU A 52 0.74 -6.30 0.58
CA LEU A 52 -0.24 -6.78 1.56
C LEU A 52 -1.53 -6.00 1.36
N PHE A 53 -2.62 -6.68 1.07
CA PHE A 53 -3.94 -6.07 1.03
C PHE A 53 -4.70 -6.43 2.29
N ILE A 54 -5.37 -5.44 2.89
CA ILE A 54 -6.35 -5.67 3.95
C ILE A 54 -7.72 -5.37 3.37
N ASP A 55 -8.57 -6.38 3.33
CA ASP A 55 -9.98 -6.23 2.94
C ASP A 55 -10.90 -6.66 4.09
N ASP A 56 -12.20 -6.79 3.80
CA ASP A 56 -13.20 -7.21 4.78
C ASP A 56 -13.04 -8.69 5.19
N ALA A 57 -12.35 -9.51 4.39
CA ALA A 57 -12.05 -10.92 4.69
C ALA A 57 -10.74 -11.09 5.47
N GLY A 58 -9.84 -10.10 5.43
CA GLY A 58 -8.64 -10.04 6.25
C GLY A 58 -7.38 -9.64 5.48
N PRO A 59 -6.20 -9.72 6.12
CA PRO A 59 -4.93 -9.45 5.47
C PRO A 59 -4.51 -10.61 4.55
N ALA A 60 -4.15 -10.30 3.31
CA ALA A 60 -3.63 -11.26 2.34
C ALA A 60 -2.45 -10.68 1.56
N ALA A 61 -1.36 -11.45 1.45
CA ALA A 61 -0.22 -11.09 0.61
C ALA A 61 -0.49 -11.43 -0.86
N TRP A 62 -0.23 -10.48 -1.74
CA TRP A 62 -0.37 -10.59 -3.19
C TRP A 62 1.00 -10.38 -3.83
N TYR A 63 1.24 -11.14 -4.90
CA TYR A 63 2.51 -11.13 -5.59
C TYR A 63 2.29 -10.69 -7.03
N GLY A 64 3.00 -9.64 -7.45
CA GLY A 64 2.85 -9.01 -8.75
C GLY A 64 4.11 -9.10 -9.61
N ILE A 65 3.92 -9.18 -10.93
CA ILE A 65 4.99 -9.04 -11.92
C ILE A 65 4.69 -7.77 -12.74
N PRO A 66 5.65 -6.86 -12.93
CA PRO A 66 5.48 -5.71 -13.80
C PRO A 66 5.32 -6.14 -15.26
N PHE A 67 4.45 -5.45 -16.00
CA PHE A 67 4.22 -5.70 -17.42
C PHE A 67 5.22 -4.90 -18.26
N ASP A 68 6.40 -5.48 -18.50
CA ASP A 68 7.56 -4.83 -19.12
C ASP A 68 8.29 -5.71 -20.17
N GLY A 69 7.70 -6.85 -20.55
CA GLY A 69 8.27 -7.78 -21.53
C GLY A 69 9.24 -8.83 -20.95
N GLN A 70 9.59 -8.76 -19.66
CA GLN A 70 10.41 -9.76 -18.97
C GLN A 70 9.61 -10.70 -18.06
N GLU A 71 8.29 -10.75 -18.21
CA GLU A 71 7.39 -11.54 -17.36
C GLU A 71 7.76 -13.03 -17.40
N HIS A 72 8.21 -13.52 -18.56
CA HIS A 72 8.62 -14.91 -18.77
C HIS A 72 9.87 -15.31 -17.94
N HIS A 73 10.76 -14.37 -17.62
CA HIS A 73 11.89 -14.61 -16.71
C HIS A 73 11.47 -14.57 -15.24
N ARG A 74 10.44 -13.77 -14.90
CA ARG A 74 9.95 -13.60 -13.52
C ARG A 74 8.98 -14.68 -13.10
N LYS A 75 8.17 -15.18 -14.03
CA LYS A 75 7.11 -16.15 -13.76
C LYS A 75 7.61 -17.41 -13.03
N PRO A 76 8.70 -18.08 -13.44
CA PRO A 76 9.21 -19.24 -12.69
C PRO A 76 9.62 -18.89 -11.26
N ARG A 77 10.17 -17.68 -11.03
CA ARG A 77 10.57 -17.22 -9.70
C ARG A 77 9.35 -16.90 -8.83
N LEU A 78 8.32 -16.28 -9.41
CA LEU A 78 7.04 -16.04 -8.76
C LEU A 78 6.36 -17.35 -8.33
N ASP A 79 6.28 -18.31 -9.24
CA ASP A 79 5.63 -19.60 -8.97
C ASP A 79 6.36 -20.32 -7.81
N ALA A 80 7.70 -20.26 -7.76
CA ALA A 80 8.49 -20.81 -6.66
C ALA A 80 8.25 -20.11 -5.32
N ILE A 81 8.14 -18.77 -5.30
CA ILE A 81 7.80 -18.01 -4.09
C ILE A 81 6.40 -18.42 -3.60
N ILE A 82 5.40 -18.41 -4.49
CA ILE A 82 4.02 -18.77 -4.12
C ILE A 82 3.97 -20.19 -3.56
N GLU A 83 4.64 -21.15 -4.20
CA GLU A 83 4.68 -22.53 -3.73
C GLU A 83 5.37 -22.66 -2.36
N HIS A 84 6.49 -21.96 -2.18
CA HIS A 84 7.18 -21.91 -0.88
C HIS A 84 6.27 -21.38 0.22
N MET A 85 5.52 -20.31 -0.03
CA MET A 85 4.61 -19.70 0.94
C MET A 85 3.40 -20.60 1.24
N ARG A 86 2.91 -21.38 0.27
CA ARG A 86 1.83 -22.36 0.47
C ARG A 86 2.26 -23.59 1.27
N GLY A 87 3.54 -23.93 1.23
CA GLY A 87 4.06 -25.15 1.85
C GLY A 87 3.97 -25.18 3.39
N ALA A 88 3.84 -24.04 4.07
CA ALA A 88 3.64 -23.99 5.52
C ALA A 88 2.92 -22.69 5.96
N PRO A 89 1.81 -22.76 6.74
CA PRO A 89 1.05 -21.58 7.16
C PRO A 89 1.88 -20.51 7.88
N GLN A 90 2.81 -20.92 8.75
CA GLN A 90 3.67 -20.02 9.51
C GLN A 90 4.52 -19.08 8.63
N ARG A 91 4.80 -19.46 7.38
CA ARG A 91 5.54 -18.63 6.42
C ARG A 91 4.71 -17.42 6.01
N GLY A 92 3.47 -17.68 5.61
CA GLY A 92 2.49 -16.64 5.29
C GLY A 92 2.22 -15.72 6.48
N GLU A 93 2.02 -16.31 7.66
CA GLU A 93 1.79 -15.55 8.90
C GLU A 93 2.98 -14.65 9.25
N ALA A 94 4.22 -15.15 9.18
CA ALA A 94 5.41 -14.35 9.44
C ALA A 94 5.51 -13.16 8.49
N LEU A 95 5.29 -13.38 7.19
CA LEU A 95 5.31 -12.31 6.19
C LEU A 95 4.21 -11.27 6.43
N VAL A 96 2.97 -11.71 6.67
CA VAL A 96 1.83 -10.83 6.93
C VAL A 96 2.05 -10.01 8.20
N ASN A 97 2.44 -10.65 9.30
CA ASN A 97 2.69 -9.98 10.58
C ASN A 97 3.81 -8.95 10.46
N TYR A 98 4.90 -9.30 9.77
CA TYR A 98 6.00 -8.38 9.48
C TYR A 98 5.50 -7.16 8.71
N MET A 99 4.82 -7.36 7.57
CA MET A 99 4.30 -6.26 6.75
C MET A 99 3.29 -5.37 7.51
N LEU A 100 2.40 -5.96 8.31
CA LEU A 100 1.46 -5.22 9.17
C LEU A 100 2.21 -4.35 10.19
N SER A 101 3.17 -4.91 10.92
CA SER A 101 3.95 -4.19 11.95
C SER A 101 4.73 -3.00 11.39
N ARG A 102 5.07 -3.04 10.09
CA ARG A 102 5.82 -2.00 9.38
C ARG A 102 4.93 -1.00 8.64
N GLY A 103 3.60 -1.18 8.67
CA GLY A 103 2.67 -0.34 7.92
C GLY A 103 2.74 -0.57 6.39
N MET A 104 3.28 -1.70 5.95
CA MET A 104 3.48 -2.05 4.54
C MET A 104 2.24 -2.72 3.97
N PHE A 105 1.14 -1.99 3.86
CA PHE A 105 -0.10 -2.54 3.33
C PHE A 105 -0.96 -1.52 2.59
N LEU A 106 -1.86 -2.08 1.80
CA LEU A 106 -2.91 -1.42 1.05
C LEU A 106 -4.24 -1.78 1.72
N ASP A 107 -4.75 -0.85 2.52
CA ASP A 107 -6.08 -1.01 3.10
C ASP A 107 -7.12 -0.72 2.03
N ARG A 108 -7.88 -1.76 1.67
CA ARG A 108 -8.96 -1.70 0.70
C ARG A 108 -10.32 -1.66 1.37
N ARG A 109 -10.39 -1.68 2.70
CA ARG A 109 -11.67 -1.53 3.39
C ARG A 109 -12.25 -0.15 3.10
N ARG A 110 -13.56 -0.10 2.96
CA ARG A 110 -14.27 1.16 2.69
C ARG A 110 -14.27 2.01 3.96
N PHE A 111 -14.52 3.31 3.80
CA PHE A 111 -14.99 4.11 4.92
C PHE A 111 -16.47 3.76 5.18
N GLY A 112 -16.84 3.65 6.44
CA GLY A 112 -18.22 3.41 6.86
C GLY A 112 -19.12 4.63 6.69
N SER A 113 -18.54 5.83 6.62
CA SER A 113 -19.27 7.08 6.37
C SER A 113 -18.39 8.16 5.74
N PRO A 114 -19.00 9.24 5.20
CA PRO A 114 -18.25 10.42 4.79
C PRO A 114 -17.47 11.09 5.92
N SER A 115 -18.02 11.11 7.14
CA SER A 115 -17.35 11.70 8.30
C SER A 115 -16.08 10.91 8.68
N GLU A 116 -16.15 9.57 8.70
CA GLU A 116 -14.97 8.73 8.97
C GLU A 116 -13.87 8.97 7.95
N ALA A 117 -14.25 9.11 6.67
CA ALA A 117 -13.30 9.43 5.60
C ALA A 117 -12.66 10.81 5.81
N ALA A 118 -13.43 11.84 6.15
CA ALA A 118 -12.91 13.17 6.45
C ALA A 118 -11.95 13.16 7.64
N ASP A 119 -12.32 12.49 8.74
CA ASP A 119 -11.49 12.38 9.95
C ASP A 119 -10.15 11.70 9.65
N ALA A 120 -10.17 10.60 8.88
CA ALA A 120 -8.96 9.88 8.50
C ALA A 120 -8.00 10.73 7.65
N VAL A 121 -8.54 11.52 6.72
CA VAL A 121 -7.72 12.42 5.89
C VAL A 121 -7.11 13.54 6.72
N LEU A 122 -7.90 14.17 7.59
CA LEU A 122 -7.44 15.25 8.46
C LEU A 122 -6.39 14.76 9.48
N ALA A 123 -6.49 13.52 9.95
CA ALA A 123 -5.50 12.91 10.84
C ALA A 123 -4.12 12.73 10.19
N LEU A 124 -4.03 12.74 8.85
CA LEU A 124 -2.76 12.73 8.11
C LEU A 124 -2.37 14.12 7.58
N ASP A 125 -2.86 15.19 8.22
CA ASP A 125 -2.68 16.57 7.76
C ASP A 125 -3.14 16.80 6.31
N GLY A 126 -4.03 15.94 5.82
CA GLY A 126 -4.61 16.05 4.50
C GLY A 126 -5.68 17.14 4.43
N ARG A 127 -6.02 17.53 3.20
CA ARG A 127 -7.09 18.47 2.88
C ARG A 127 -8.03 17.81 1.89
N LEU A 128 -9.33 18.05 2.06
CA LEU A 128 -10.38 17.63 1.14
C LEU A 128 -10.96 18.86 0.44
N PHE A 129 -11.19 18.73 -0.87
CA PHE A 129 -11.77 19.78 -1.70
C PHE A 129 -12.85 19.22 -2.61
N ILE A 130 -13.88 20.01 -2.87
CA ILE A 130 -14.77 19.79 -4.01
C ILE A 130 -14.20 20.55 -5.19
N ILE A 131 -14.06 19.89 -6.34
CA ILE A 131 -13.67 20.53 -7.59
C ILE A 131 -14.90 20.89 -8.44
N ASN A 132 -14.73 21.80 -9.38
CA ASN A 132 -15.84 22.42 -10.13
C ASN A 132 -16.70 21.41 -10.91
N ASP A 133 -16.13 20.25 -11.28
CA ASP A 133 -16.83 19.18 -11.99
C ASP A 133 -17.65 18.27 -11.05
N GLY A 134 -17.66 18.58 -9.74
CA GLY A 134 -18.45 17.88 -8.73
C GLY A 134 -17.70 16.78 -7.99
N ASP A 135 -16.49 16.41 -8.44
CA ASP A 135 -15.66 15.41 -7.75
C ASP A 135 -15.07 15.94 -6.44
N VAL A 136 -14.65 14.99 -5.60
CA VAL A 136 -13.94 15.28 -4.34
C VAL A 136 -12.47 14.87 -4.50
N GLU A 137 -11.57 15.84 -4.30
CA GLU A 137 -10.13 15.66 -4.32
C GLU A 137 -9.57 15.65 -2.90
N MET A 138 -8.53 14.83 -2.69
CA MET A 138 -7.74 14.78 -1.47
C MET A 138 -6.31 15.22 -1.76
N SER A 139 -5.79 16.17 -0.98
CA SER A 139 -4.37 16.51 -0.96
C SER A 139 -3.77 16.08 0.38
N VAL A 140 -2.91 15.07 0.39
CA VAL A 140 -2.18 14.68 1.60
C VAL A 140 -0.91 15.52 1.67
N LEU A 141 -0.81 16.39 2.67
CA LEU A 141 0.41 17.14 2.97
C LEU A 141 1.33 16.25 3.82
N THR A 142 1.77 15.12 3.27
CA THR A 142 2.80 14.34 3.96
C THR A 142 4.11 15.13 3.96
N ASP A 143 4.79 15.21 5.10
CA ASP A 143 6.06 15.93 5.16
C ASP A 143 7.12 15.22 4.30
N ALA A 144 8.06 15.99 3.74
CA ALA A 144 9.09 15.47 2.84
C ALA A 144 10.00 14.42 3.51
N ALA A 145 10.11 14.40 4.84
CA ALA A 145 10.89 13.40 5.58
C ALA A 145 10.12 12.08 5.75
N THR A 146 8.80 12.12 5.82
CA THR A 146 7.92 10.95 5.81
C THR A 146 7.88 10.35 4.40
N LEU A 147 7.74 11.19 3.37
CA LEU A 147 7.87 10.74 1.99
C LEU A 147 9.28 10.22 1.68
N GLY A 148 10.33 10.89 2.18
CA GLY A 148 11.73 10.48 2.04
C GLY A 148 11.99 9.12 2.68
N ARG A 149 11.49 8.89 3.91
CA ARG A 149 11.58 7.57 4.56
C ARG A 149 10.85 6.47 3.79
N GLU A 150 9.68 6.76 3.23
CA GLU A 150 8.95 5.80 2.40
C GLU A 150 9.67 5.46 1.09
N ILE A 151 10.38 6.43 0.50
CA ILE A 151 11.21 6.24 -0.69
C ILE A 151 12.47 5.43 -0.35
N ASP A 152 13.14 5.76 0.76
CA ASP A 152 14.36 5.07 1.22
C ASP A 152 14.09 3.61 1.61
N ASP A 153 12.95 3.36 2.27
CA ASP A 153 12.50 2.00 2.62
C ASP A 153 12.11 1.19 1.37
N GLY A 154 11.90 1.85 0.21
CA GLY A 154 11.55 1.21 -1.06
C GLY A 154 10.15 0.60 -1.11
N PHE A 155 9.34 0.79 -0.06
CA PHE A 155 7.99 0.24 0.08
C PHE A 155 7.04 1.32 0.66
N PRO A 156 6.35 2.10 -0.20
CA PRO A 156 5.51 3.21 0.25
C PRO A 156 4.27 2.75 1.04
N ARG A 157 3.87 3.52 2.05
CA ARG A 157 2.67 3.23 2.86
C ARG A 157 1.46 3.89 2.17
N ARG A 158 0.61 3.11 1.49
CA ARG A 158 -0.47 3.68 0.63
C ARG A 158 -1.89 3.53 1.17
N SER A 159 -2.08 3.20 2.44
CA SER A 159 -3.37 2.73 2.99
C SER A 159 -4.55 3.68 2.72
N LEU A 160 -4.45 4.98 3.02
CA LEU A 160 -5.59 5.90 2.85
C LEU A 160 -5.97 6.15 1.39
N VAL A 161 -5.00 6.23 0.48
CA VAL A 161 -5.28 6.45 -0.95
C VAL A 161 -6.12 5.30 -1.51
N HIS A 162 -5.83 4.07 -1.09
CA HIS A 162 -6.59 2.89 -1.52
C HIS A 162 -7.99 2.84 -0.89
N ARG A 163 -8.15 3.17 0.41
CA ARG A 163 -9.47 3.27 1.05
C ARG A 163 -10.35 4.34 0.38
N TRP A 164 -9.75 5.50 0.08
CA TRP A 164 -10.42 6.60 -0.63
C TRP A 164 -10.91 6.14 -2.00
N THR A 165 -10.01 5.58 -2.81
CA THR A 165 -10.32 5.06 -4.16
C THR A 165 -11.42 4.00 -4.10
N ASN A 166 -11.41 3.11 -3.11
CA ASN A 166 -12.42 2.08 -2.99
C ASN A 166 -13.79 2.62 -2.53
N SER A 167 -13.81 3.65 -1.69
CA SER A 167 -15.05 4.28 -1.23
C SER A 167 -15.72 5.08 -2.37
N MET A 168 -14.94 5.75 -3.20
CA MET A 168 -15.42 6.48 -4.39
C MET A 168 -16.08 5.58 -5.45
N ARG A 169 -15.86 4.26 -5.42
CA ARG A 169 -16.53 3.31 -6.33
C ARG A 169 -17.99 3.03 -5.96
N LEU A 170 -18.45 3.50 -4.79
CA LEU A 170 -19.86 3.39 -4.41
C LEU A 170 -20.68 4.45 -5.14
N ALA A 171 -21.85 4.04 -5.64
CA ALA A 171 -22.67 4.85 -6.55
C ALA A 171 -23.06 6.25 -6.03
N LEU A 172 -23.00 6.50 -4.71
CA LEU A 172 -23.39 7.77 -4.10
C LEU A 172 -22.37 8.36 -3.13
N PHE A 173 -21.29 7.65 -2.79
CA PHE A 173 -20.39 8.08 -1.71
C PHE A 173 -19.71 9.43 -2.01
N ALA A 174 -19.36 9.66 -3.27
CA ALA A 174 -18.78 10.93 -3.73
C ALA A 174 -19.75 12.11 -3.50
N GLU A 175 -21.02 11.93 -3.88
CA GLU A 175 -22.05 12.96 -3.71
C GLU A 175 -22.42 13.17 -2.23
N GLU A 176 -22.48 12.10 -1.44
CA GLU A 176 -22.69 12.17 0.01
C GLU A 176 -21.54 12.90 0.72
N MET A 177 -20.30 12.61 0.33
CA MET A 177 -19.12 13.32 0.81
C MET A 177 -19.15 14.80 0.42
N LYS A 178 -19.51 15.10 -0.83
CA LYS A 178 -19.67 16.48 -1.29
C LYS A 178 -20.74 17.23 -0.48
N ALA A 179 -21.90 16.63 -0.27
CA ALA A 179 -22.95 17.24 0.56
C ALA A 179 -22.46 17.48 2.00
N TRP A 180 -21.73 16.52 2.57
CA TRP A 180 -21.11 16.66 3.88
C TRP A 180 -20.09 17.80 3.92
N LEU A 181 -19.21 17.92 2.92
CA LEU A 181 -18.21 18.98 2.81
C LEU A 181 -18.84 20.37 2.64
N ILE A 182 -19.93 20.51 1.89
CA ILE A 182 -20.66 21.79 1.74
C ILE A 182 -21.24 22.25 3.09
N LEU A 183 -21.71 21.30 3.91
CA LEU A 183 -22.31 21.61 5.21
C LEU A 183 -21.26 21.94 6.28
N ASN A 184 -20.07 21.34 6.21
CA ASN A 184 -19.06 21.40 7.27
C ASN A 184 -17.79 22.20 6.89
N GLY A 185 -17.59 22.52 5.62
CA GLY A 185 -16.42 23.21 5.09
C GLY A 185 -16.60 24.71 4.91
N ALA A 186 -15.49 25.43 4.78
CA ALA A 186 -15.50 26.84 4.38
C ALA A 186 -15.52 26.95 2.84
N ASP A 187 -16.47 27.74 2.31
CA ASP A 187 -16.51 28.11 0.89
C ASP A 187 -15.33 29.05 0.56
N LEU A 188 -14.54 28.65 -0.42
CA LEU A 188 -13.37 29.38 -0.92
C LEU A 188 -13.67 30.14 -2.22
N GLY A 189 -14.92 30.13 -2.68
CA GLY A 189 -15.37 30.71 -3.94
C GLY A 189 -15.20 29.77 -5.13
N GLY A 190 -16.01 29.99 -6.17
CA GLY A 190 -15.95 29.22 -7.41
C GLY A 190 -16.37 27.75 -7.28
N GLY A 191 -17.13 27.39 -6.24
CA GLY A 191 -17.56 26.01 -5.98
C GLY A 191 -16.56 25.16 -5.22
N ARG A 192 -15.51 25.77 -4.66
CA ARG A 192 -14.46 25.10 -3.89
C ARG A 192 -14.73 25.18 -2.41
N TYR A 193 -14.57 24.06 -1.72
CA TYR A 193 -14.76 23.96 -0.28
C TYR A 193 -13.49 23.37 0.34
N SER A 194 -13.20 23.75 1.58
CA SER A 194 -12.11 23.11 2.34
C SER A 194 -12.50 22.85 3.77
N LEU A 195 -12.01 21.74 4.30
CA LEU A 195 -11.94 21.51 5.73
C LEU A 195 -10.54 21.93 6.19
N GLU A 196 -10.47 22.72 7.25
CA GLU A 196 -9.23 22.94 7.98
C GLU A 196 -9.33 22.28 9.35
N THR A 197 -8.20 21.76 9.85
CA THR A 197 -8.05 21.15 11.17
C THR A 197 -8.41 22.08 12.35
N LYS A 198 -8.84 23.32 12.10
CA LYS A 198 -9.23 24.30 13.13
C LYS A 198 -10.60 24.06 13.79
N ALA A 199 -11.33 23.00 13.45
CA ALA A 199 -12.67 22.73 13.99
C ALA A 199 -12.78 21.52 14.96
N LEU A 200 -11.68 20.82 15.29
CA LEU A 200 -11.70 19.72 16.28
C LEU A 200 -10.95 20.07 17.59
N ALA A 201 -10.90 21.35 17.95
CA ALA A 201 -10.50 21.78 19.28
C ALA A 201 -11.73 22.05 20.15
N ARG A 202 -12.16 20.99 20.85
CA ARG A 202 -13.12 20.93 21.98
C ARG A 202 -14.60 20.95 21.67
#